data_AF-A0A8T4UP34-F1
#
_entry.id   AF-A0A8T4UP34-F1
#
_cell.length_a   1.000
_cell.length_b   1.000
_cell.length_c   1.000
_cell.angle_alpha   90.00
_cell.angle_beta   90.00
_cell.angle_gamma   90.00
#
_symmetry.space_group_name_H-M   'P 1'
#
loop_
_entity.id
_entity.type
_entity.pdbx_description
1 polymer ?
#
loop_
_entity_poly.entity_id
_entity_poly.type
_entity_poly.pdbx_seq_one_letter_code
_entity_poly.pdbx_strand_id
1 'polypeptide(L)'
;MHADYGKLGLLLIALSGLVLSTLAPSLAESALCTNEGPLSCNVVLASRYSRIAGIPLHLVGSLAFALAGLLALPKSSLVREWLALLTLGGAAFGVYLLVLEAGVLRAFCPVCIATWLLWGGLFWLSWSRLGHPAGADLARRLLGWPGVLALLALTGIVWLHLAGPAPEGQESFASCLGESGARLYGAWWCPHCAEQKELFGDAASSLPYIECSEQGNPRAQLGVCRDAGISAYPTWVLPDGSRRTGPLSLPELAAATGCSLPGTS
;
A
#
# COMPACT_ATOMS: atom_id res chain seq x y z
N MET A 1 20.06 -26.02 -25.34
CA MET A 1 20.02 -26.28 -23.89
C MET A 1 20.00 -25.00 -23.06
N HIS A 2 20.90 -24.00 -23.25
CA HIS A 2 20.86 -22.74 -22.47
C HIS A 2 19.59 -21.87 -22.65
N ALA A 3 18.90 -21.95 -23.79
CA ALA A 3 17.69 -21.14 -24.06
C ALA A 3 16.47 -21.56 -23.21
N ASP A 4 16.40 -22.83 -22.78
CA ASP A 4 15.25 -23.36 -22.04
C ASP A 4 15.31 -23.04 -20.54
N TYR A 5 16.50 -23.05 -19.94
CA TYR A 5 16.70 -22.68 -18.53
C TYR A 5 16.27 -21.24 -18.23
N GLY A 6 16.50 -20.35 -19.18
CA GLY A 6 16.01 -18.99 -19.04
C GLY A 6 14.47 -18.96 -18.95
N LYS A 7 13.79 -19.55 -19.92
CA LYS A 7 12.32 -19.49 -19.98
C LYS A 7 11.69 -20.09 -18.73
N LEU A 8 12.22 -21.23 -18.30
CA LEU A 8 11.82 -21.87 -17.06
C LEU A 8 12.02 -20.93 -15.85
N GLY A 9 13.17 -20.25 -15.77
CA GLY A 9 13.45 -19.27 -14.71
C GLY A 9 12.43 -18.12 -14.67
N LEU A 10 12.04 -17.54 -15.81
CA LEU A 10 11.00 -16.49 -15.84
C LEU A 10 9.66 -17.01 -15.34
N LEU A 11 9.25 -18.20 -15.78
CA LEU A 11 7.97 -18.79 -15.38
C LEU A 11 7.96 -19.11 -13.88
N LEU A 12 9.04 -19.65 -13.34
CA LEU A 12 9.15 -19.96 -11.91
C LEU A 12 9.08 -18.70 -11.05
N ILE A 13 9.79 -17.64 -11.42
CA ILE A 13 9.75 -16.37 -10.67
C ILE A 13 8.36 -15.72 -10.80
N ALA A 14 7.78 -15.70 -12.00
CA ALA A 14 6.44 -15.14 -12.22
C ALA A 14 5.36 -15.89 -11.42
N LEU A 15 5.40 -17.22 -11.39
CA LEU A 15 4.49 -18.05 -10.58
C LEU A 15 4.70 -17.82 -9.09
N SER A 16 5.94 -17.74 -8.63
CA SER A 16 6.26 -17.45 -7.23
C SER A 16 5.73 -16.08 -6.81
N GLY A 17 5.88 -15.06 -7.66
CA GLY A 17 5.39 -13.71 -7.42
C GLY A 17 3.86 -13.62 -7.44
N LEU A 18 3.21 -14.35 -8.34
CA LEU A 18 1.76 -14.48 -8.37
C LEU A 18 1.25 -15.08 -7.07
N VAL A 19 1.80 -16.22 -6.63
CA VAL A 19 1.40 -16.89 -5.37
C VAL A 19 1.67 -16.00 -4.16
N LEU A 20 2.84 -15.37 -4.10
CA LEU A 20 3.19 -14.49 -2.97
C LEU A 20 2.26 -13.27 -2.89
N SER A 21 1.92 -12.67 -4.04
CA SER A 21 1.02 -11.51 -4.10
C SER A 21 -0.42 -11.88 -3.74
N THR A 22 -0.93 -13.03 -4.20
CA THR A 22 -2.29 -13.47 -3.86
C THR A 22 -2.44 -13.85 -2.40
N LEU A 23 -1.39 -14.44 -1.81
CA LEU A 23 -1.38 -14.83 -0.40
C LEU A 23 -0.93 -13.72 0.53
N ALA A 24 -0.54 -12.54 0.02
CA ALA A 24 -0.01 -11.45 0.84
C ALA A 24 -0.92 -11.05 2.02
N PRO A 25 -2.26 -10.94 1.88
CA PRO A 25 -3.13 -10.65 3.02
C PRO A 25 -3.08 -11.73 4.09
N SER A 26 -3.09 -13.01 3.69
CA SER A 26 -3.01 -14.14 4.61
C SER A 26 -1.64 -14.29 5.27
N LEU A 27 -0.57 -13.96 4.53
CA LEU A 27 0.80 -13.99 5.03
C LEU A 27 1.09 -12.82 5.98
N ALA A 28 0.37 -11.71 5.87
CA ALA A 28 0.48 -10.59 6.79
C ALA A 28 0.08 -10.93 8.22
N GLU A 29 -0.80 -11.93 8.39
CA GLU A 29 -1.21 -12.46 9.69
C GLU A 29 -0.28 -13.58 10.20
N SER A 30 0.71 -14.00 9.39
CA SER A 30 1.61 -15.10 9.73
C SER A 30 2.81 -14.66 10.56
N ALA A 31 3.48 -15.64 11.20
CA ALA A 31 4.69 -15.41 12.01
C ALA A 31 5.87 -14.79 11.23
N LEU A 32 5.84 -14.81 9.89
CA LEU A 32 6.84 -14.16 9.02
C LEU A 32 6.71 -12.63 9.02
N CYS A 33 5.55 -12.11 9.43
CA CYS A 33 5.24 -10.70 9.58
C CYS A 33 5.01 -10.43 11.07
N THR A 34 6.10 -10.25 11.83
CA THR A 34 5.97 -9.91 13.25
C THR A 34 5.24 -8.59 13.38
N ASN A 35 4.10 -8.56 14.05
CA ASN A 35 3.44 -7.29 14.37
C ASN A 35 4.20 -6.51 15.45
N GLU A 36 5.51 -6.71 15.60
CA GLU A 36 6.39 -6.10 16.59
C GLU A 36 7.65 -5.54 15.91
N GLY A 37 8.04 -4.32 16.29
CA GLY A 37 9.23 -3.67 15.76
C GLY A 37 9.08 -3.20 14.30
N PRO A 38 10.20 -2.92 13.61
CA PRO A 38 10.19 -2.34 12.27
C PRO A 38 9.77 -3.31 11.17
N LEU A 39 9.60 -4.61 11.43
CA LEU A 39 9.23 -5.63 10.43
C LEU A 39 7.72 -5.94 10.47
N SER A 40 6.87 -4.98 10.11
CA SER A 40 5.41 -5.12 10.14
C SER A 40 4.77 -5.01 8.76
N CYS A 41 4.18 -6.11 8.28
CA CYS A 41 3.39 -6.13 7.06
C CYS A 41 2.04 -5.41 7.23
N ASN A 42 1.50 -5.43 8.44
CA ASN A 42 0.18 -4.90 8.74
C ASN A 42 0.12 -3.37 8.60
N VAL A 43 1.14 -2.65 9.07
CA VAL A 43 1.28 -1.19 8.90
C VAL A 43 1.32 -0.83 7.41
N VAL A 44 2.08 -1.60 6.63
CA VAL A 44 2.24 -1.36 5.18
C VAL A 44 0.94 -1.63 4.44
N LEU A 45 0.30 -2.78 4.68
CA LEU A 45 -0.95 -3.17 4.00
C LEU A 45 -2.16 -2.32 4.40
N ALA A 46 -2.17 -1.78 5.62
CA ALA A 46 -3.21 -0.85 6.06
C ALA A 46 -2.98 0.60 5.57
N SER A 47 -1.80 0.92 5.03
CA SER A 47 -1.49 2.28 4.59
C SER A 47 -2.21 2.65 3.30
N ARG A 48 -2.44 3.96 3.07
CA ARG A 48 -2.96 4.48 1.78
C ARG A 48 -2.10 4.09 0.57
N TYR A 49 -0.83 3.74 0.79
CA TYR A 49 0.10 3.35 -0.28
C TYR A 49 -0.12 1.90 -0.74
N SER A 50 -0.89 1.10 0.00
CA SER A 50 -1.27 -0.25 -0.39
C SER A 50 -2.43 -0.30 -1.40
N ARG A 51 -2.95 0.87 -1.83
CA ARG A 51 -4.03 1.00 -2.82
C ARG A 51 -3.63 1.95 -3.94
N ILE A 52 -4.04 1.62 -5.17
CA ILE A 52 -3.93 2.50 -6.33
C ILE A 52 -5.34 2.72 -6.87
N ALA A 53 -5.83 3.96 -6.86
CA ALA A 53 -7.20 4.30 -7.25
C ALA A 53 -8.27 3.42 -6.56
N GLY A 54 -8.07 3.13 -5.27
CA GLY A 54 -8.94 2.26 -4.46
C GLY A 54 -8.69 0.75 -4.61
N ILE A 55 -7.97 0.32 -5.65
CA ILE A 55 -7.66 -1.08 -5.92
C ILE A 55 -6.49 -1.53 -5.03
N PRO A 56 -6.64 -2.62 -4.25
CA PRO A 56 -5.54 -3.17 -3.47
C PRO A 56 -4.34 -3.54 -4.34
N LEU A 57 -3.17 -3.09 -3.93
CA LEU A 57 -1.93 -3.24 -4.68
C LEU A 57 -1.53 -4.70 -4.90
N HIS A 58 -1.85 -5.60 -3.95
CA HIS A 58 -1.58 -7.02 -4.09
C HIS A 58 -2.32 -7.66 -5.28
N LEU A 59 -3.51 -7.14 -5.66
CA LEU A 59 -4.23 -7.58 -6.85
C LEU A 59 -3.57 -7.06 -8.13
N VAL A 60 -3.14 -5.80 -8.13
CA VAL A 60 -2.38 -5.20 -9.24
C VAL A 60 -1.08 -5.97 -9.47
N GLY A 61 -0.35 -6.28 -8.40
CA GLY A 61 0.85 -7.11 -8.44
C GLY A 61 0.58 -8.52 -8.97
N SER A 62 -0.48 -9.18 -8.49
CA SER A 62 -0.90 -10.50 -8.97
C SER A 62 -1.16 -10.51 -10.47
N LEU A 63 -1.92 -9.54 -10.98
CA LEU A 63 -2.19 -9.40 -12.41
C LEU A 63 -0.91 -9.15 -13.21
N ALA A 64 -0.01 -8.32 -12.70
CA ALA A 64 1.26 -8.01 -13.35
C ALA A 64 2.20 -9.23 -13.41
N PHE A 65 2.26 -10.06 -12.36
CA PHE A 65 3.01 -11.33 -12.39
C PHE A 65 2.39 -12.34 -13.35
N ALA A 66 1.06 -12.47 -13.37
CA ALA A 66 0.37 -13.33 -14.34
C ALA A 66 0.67 -12.90 -15.78
N LEU A 67 0.60 -11.60 -16.05
CA LEU A 67 0.94 -11.02 -17.36
C LEU A 67 2.40 -11.28 -17.73
N ALA A 68 3.35 -11.09 -16.79
CA ALA A 68 4.76 -11.38 -17.02
C ALA A 68 4.99 -12.86 -17.37
N GLY A 69 4.31 -13.79 -16.69
CA GLY A 69 4.33 -15.21 -17.00
C GLY A 69 3.79 -15.53 -18.40
N LEU A 70 2.67 -14.90 -18.79
CA LEU A 70 2.10 -15.05 -20.13
C LEU A 70 3.04 -14.51 -21.23
N LEU A 71 3.62 -13.32 -21.02
CA LEU A 71 4.56 -12.71 -21.96
C LEU A 71 5.91 -13.46 -22.02
N ALA A 72 6.23 -14.33 -21.07
CA ALA A 72 7.43 -15.16 -21.13
C ALA A 72 7.33 -16.33 -22.14
N LEU A 73 6.12 -16.68 -22.61
CA LEU A 73 5.90 -17.80 -23.52
C LEU A 73 6.27 -17.50 -25.00
N PRO A 74 5.82 -16.39 -25.60
CA PRO A 74 6.05 -16.10 -27.02
C PRO A 74 7.54 -15.89 -27.35
N LYS A 75 7.92 -16.15 -28.62
CA LYS A 75 9.30 -15.98 -29.10
C LYS A 75 9.55 -14.63 -29.78
N SER A 76 8.54 -13.79 -29.98
CA SER A 76 8.67 -12.52 -30.71
C SER A 76 9.60 -11.54 -29.97
N SER A 77 10.41 -10.79 -30.72
CA SER A 77 11.29 -9.74 -30.18
C SER A 77 10.48 -8.65 -29.46
N LEU A 78 9.38 -8.21 -30.07
CA LEU A 78 8.48 -7.23 -29.51
C LEU A 78 7.95 -7.64 -28.12
N VAL A 79 7.50 -8.89 -27.95
CA VAL A 79 6.98 -9.38 -26.66
C VAL A 79 8.07 -9.42 -25.59
N ARG A 80 9.31 -9.80 -25.95
CA ARG A 80 10.44 -9.77 -25.02
C ARG A 80 10.76 -8.35 -24.56
N GLU A 81 10.61 -7.35 -25.43
CA GLU A 81 10.78 -5.94 -25.09
C GLU A 81 9.70 -5.47 -24.13
N TRP A 82 8.43 -5.77 -24.42
CA TRP A 82 7.32 -5.47 -23.53
C TRP A 82 7.46 -6.12 -22.16
N LEU A 83 7.94 -7.37 -22.10
CA LEU A 83 8.22 -8.04 -20.84
C LEU A 83 9.35 -7.34 -20.06
N ALA A 84 10.43 -6.92 -20.72
CA ALA A 84 11.52 -6.17 -20.08
C ALA A 84 11.05 -4.82 -19.54
N LEU A 85 10.18 -4.12 -20.26
CA LEU A 85 9.61 -2.85 -19.81
C LEU A 85 8.64 -3.02 -18.64
N LEU A 86 7.75 -4.03 -18.71
CA LEU A 86 6.85 -4.39 -17.62
C LEU A 86 7.64 -4.70 -16.34
N THR A 87 8.69 -5.52 -16.46
CA THR A 87 9.51 -5.95 -15.32
C THR A 87 10.40 -4.83 -14.77
N LEU A 88 10.90 -3.94 -15.64
CA LEU A 88 11.55 -2.70 -15.23
C LEU A 88 10.59 -1.80 -14.44
N GLY A 89 9.37 -1.60 -14.94
CA GLY A 89 8.32 -0.82 -14.28
C GLY A 89 7.98 -1.38 -12.90
N GLY A 90 7.77 -2.70 -12.79
CA GLY A 90 7.53 -3.38 -11.52
C GLY A 90 8.70 -3.24 -10.54
N ALA A 91 9.94 -3.40 -11.01
CA ALA A 91 11.14 -3.23 -10.17
C ALA A 91 11.30 -1.78 -9.68
N ALA A 92 11.12 -0.79 -10.57
CA ALA A 92 11.20 0.63 -10.24
C ALA A 92 10.09 1.05 -9.27
N PHE A 93 8.86 0.59 -9.51
CA PHE A 93 7.74 0.84 -8.61
C PHE A 93 7.95 0.21 -7.23
N GLY A 94 8.53 -0.99 -7.15
CA GLY A 94 8.89 -1.59 -5.86
C GLY A 94 9.99 -0.81 -5.12
N VAL A 95 10.94 -0.18 -5.82
CA VAL A 95 11.90 0.75 -5.18
C VAL A 95 11.19 1.96 -4.57
N TYR A 96 10.21 2.54 -5.29
CA TYR A 96 9.40 3.64 -4.77
C TYR A 96 8.66 3.24 -3.48
N LEU A 97 8.01 2.08 -3.45
CA LEU A 97 7.35 1.59 -2.25
C LEU A 97 8.34 1.33 -1.11
N LEU A 98 9.53 0.81 -1.39
CA LEU A 98 10.57 0.60 -0.39
C LEU A 98 11.02 1.92 0.25
N VAL A 99 11.10 3.00 -0.54
CA VAL A 99 11.38 4.35 -0.02
C VAL A 99 10.26 4.83 0.90
N LEU A 100 8.99 4.56 0.57
CA LEU A 100 7.86 4.89 1.45
C LEU A 100 7.86 4.06 2.74
N GLU A 101 8.15 2.76 2.65
CA GLU A 101 8.29 1.86 3.81
C GLU A 101 9.38 2.37 4.77
N ALA A 102 10.55 2.75 4.24
CA ALA A 102 11.66 3.25 5.04
C ALA A 102 11.45 4.67 5.58
N GLY A 103 10.94 5.59 4.75
CA GLY A 103 10.91 7.02 5.06
C GLY A 103 9.62 7.50 5.72
N VAL A 104 8.47 7.03 5.23
CA VAL A 104 7.14 7.52 5.64
C VAL A 104 6.53 6.61 6.69
N LEU A 105 6.43 5.31 6.39
CA LEU A 105 5.77 4.33 7.26
C LEU A 105 6.67 3.87 8.41
N ARG A 106 8.00 3.93 8.21
CA ARG A 106 9.01 3.41 9.15
C ARG A 106 8.74 1.96 9.56
N ALA A 107 8.21 1.18 8.61
CA ALA A 107 7.85 -0.22 8.76
C ALA A 107 8.15 -0.93 7.44
N PHE A 108 8.83 -2.07 7.54
CA PHE A 108 9.25 -2.91 6.45
C PHE A 108 8.38 -4.15 6.38
N CYS A 109 7.87 -4.47 5.20
CA CYS A 109 7.08 -5.67 4.97
C CYS A 109 7.92 -6.74 4.27
N PRO A 110 8.34 -7.83 4.96
CA PRO A 110 9.13 -8.89 4.34
C PRO A 110 8.49 -9.49 3.07
N VAL A 111 7.17 -9.60 3.04
CA VAL A 111 6.42 -10.10 1.87
C VAL A 111 6.51 -9.13 0.68
N CYS A 112 6.39 -7.83 0.92
CA CYS A 112 6.55 -6.80 -0.13
C CYS A 112 7.99 -6.74 -0.64
N ILE A 113 8.99 -6.82 0.25
CA ILE A 113 10.41 -6.88 -0.11
C ILE A 113 10.70 -8.13 -0.95
N ALA A 114 10.20 -9.30 -0.55
CA ALA A 114 10.35 -10.52 -1.33
C ALA A 114 9.70 -10.37 -2.72
N THR A 115 8.51 -9.77 -2.79
CA THR A 115 7.83 -9.49 -4.06
C THR A 115 8.64 -8.53 -4.95
N TRP A 116 9.28 -7.52 -4.37
CA TRP A 116 10.18 -6.61 -5.07
C TRP A 116 11.43 -7.33 -5.61
N LEU A 117 12.04 -8.23 -4.83
CA LEU A 117 13.16 -9.05 -5.29
C LEU A 117 12.77 -9.95 -6.47
N LEU A 118 11.55 -10.48 -6.48
CA LEU A 118 11.03 -11.26 -7.62
C LEU A 118 10.90 -10.39 -8.88
N TRP A 119 10.43 -9.15 -8.77
CA TRP A 119 10.43 -8.19 -9.89
C TRP A 119 11.84 -7.88 -10.38
N GLY A 120 12.79 -7.66 -9.47
CA GLY A 120 14.20 -7.45 -9.80
C GLY A 120 14.82 -8.65 -10.54
N GLY A 121 14.50 -9.87 -10.10
CA GLY A 121 14.92 -11.11 -10.75
C GLY A 121 14.30 -11.29 -12.15
N LEU A 122 13.00 -11.00 -12.31
CA LEU A 122 12.35 -11.01 -13.62
C LEU A 122 12.97 -9.99 -14.57
N PHE A 123 13.22 -8.78 -14.08
CA PHE A 123 13.87 -7.73 -14.87
C PHE A 123 15.25 -8.17 -15.33
N TRP A 124 16.10 -8.67 -14.41
CA TRP A 124 17.44 -9.15 -14.74
C TRP A 124 17.42 -10.27 -15.79
N LEU A 125 16.57 -11.28 -15.63
CA LEU A 125 16.45 -12.41 -16.55
C LEU A 125 15.80 -12.04 -17.89
N SER A 126 14.88 -11.08 -17.90
CA SER A 126 14.27 -10.56 -19.13
C SER A 126 15.27 -9.72 -19.92
N TRP A 127 15.95 -8.81 -19.23
CA TRP A 127 16.96 -7.90 -19.79
C TRP A 127 18.14 -8.65 -20.41
N SER A 128 18.69 -9.63 -19.70
CA SER A 128 19.81 -10.45 -20.19
C SER A 128 19.49 -11.22 -21.48
N ARG A 129 18.21 -11.44 -21.81
CA ARG A 129 17.78 -12.11 -23.05
C ARG A 129 17.56 -11.21 -24.23
N LEU A 130 17.48 -9.89 -24.04
CA LEU A 130 17.41 -8.96 -25.16
C LEU A 130 18.76 -8.85 -25.89
N GLY A 131 19.86 -9.32 -25.27
CA GLY A 131 21.22 -9.07 -25.72
C GLY A 131 21.56 -7.61 -25.47
N HIS A 132 22.76 -7.31 -24.95
CA HIS A 132 23.15 -5.94 -24.61
C HIS A 132 22.94 -5.00 -25.82
N PRO A 133 21.94 -4.10 -25.79
CA PRO A 133 21.72 -3.19 -26.91
C PRO A 133 22.84 -2.14 -26.91
N ALA A 134 23.37 -1.80 -28.09
CA ALA A 134 24.29 -0.67 -28.22
C ALA A 134 23.61 0.62 -27.71
N GLY A 135 24.38 1.58 -27.18
CA GLY A 135 23.84 2.75 -26.45
C GLY A 135 22.72 3.54 -27.17
N ALA A 136 22.76 3.63 -28.51
CA ALA A 136 21.72 4.27 -29.30
C ALA A 136 20.39 3.49 -29.31
N ASP A 137 20.45 2.15 -29.25
CA ASP A 137 19.27 1.29 -29.22
C ASP A 137 18.69 1.21 -27.79
N LEU A 138 19.54 1.30 -26.76
CA LEU A 138 19.11 1.51 -25.37
C LEU A 138 18.36 2.84 -25.20
N ALA A 139 18.92 3.94 -25.72
CA ALA A 139 18.29 5.25 -25.67
C ALA A 139 16.95 5.27 -26.41
N ARG A 140 16.84 4.63 -27.59
CA ARG A 140 15.57 4.54 -28.33
C ARG A 140 14.51 3.69 -27.60
N ARG A 141 14.93 2.65 -26.87
CA ARG A 141 14.03 1.78 -26.10
C ARG A 141 13.55 2.44 -24.79
N LEU A 142 14.42 3.21 -24.11
CA LEU A 142 14.10 3.87 -22.83
C LEU A 142 13.51 5.28 -23.00
N LEU A 143 13.95 6.06 -23.99
CA LEU A 143 13.39 7.38 -24.32
C LEU A 143 12.33 7.31 -25.44
N GLY A 144 12.02 6.11 -25.94
CA GLY A 144 10.89 5.87 -26.83
C GLY A 144 9.56 5.90 -26.09
N TRP A 145 8.47 5.80 -26.86
CA TRP A 145 7.10 5.86 -26.34
C TRP A 145 6.79 4.89 -25.17
N PRO A 146 7.34 3.66 -25.09
CA PRO A 146 7.02 2.76 -23.97
C PRO A 146 7.68 3.19 -22.65
N GLY A 147 8.92 3.72 -22.72
CA GLY A 147 9.60 4.28 -21.55
C GLY A 147 8.94 5.57 -21.07
N VAL A 148 8.46 6.40 -22.00
CA VAL A 148 7.62 7.58 -21.68
C VAL A 148 6.33 7.15 -20.98
N LEU A 149 5.64 6.10 -21.47
CA LEU A 149 4.44 5.59 -20.79
C LEU A 149 4.73 5.03 -19.40
N ALA A 150 5.84 4.32 -19.21
CA ALA A 150 6.24 3.83 -17.89
C ALA A 150 6.55 4.99 -16.93
N LEU A 151 7.20 6.06 -17.41
CA LEU A 151 7.46 7.27 -16.64
C LEU A 151 6.17 8.02 -16.30
N LEU A 152 5.25 8.17 -17.26
CA LEU A 152 3.93 8.78 -17.03
C LEU A 152 3.10 7.96 -16.05
N ALA A 153 3.15 6.63 -16.11
CA ALA A 153 2.48 5.76 -15.14
C ALA A 153 3.08 5.92 -13.73
N LEU A 154 4.41 5.91 -13.60
CA LEU A 154 5.08 6.14 -12.31
C LEU A 154 4.77 7.53 -11.74
N THR A 155 4.89 8.58 -12.55
CA THR A 155 4.57 9.95 -12.12
C THR A 155 3.09 10.13 -11.79
N GLY A 156 2.18 9.49 -12.53
CA GLY A 156 0.76 9.46 -12.24
C GLY A 156 0.46 8.74 -10.92
N ILE A 157 1.11 7.61 -10.63
CA ILE A 157 0.95 6.90 -9.35
C ILE A 157 1.51 7.72 -8.18
N VAL A 158 2.69 8.33 -8.35
CA VAL A 158 3.26 9.25 -7.35
C VAL A 158 2.30 10.43 -7.12
N TRP A 159 1.75 11.01 -8.18
CA TRP A 159 0.76 12.07 -8.08
C TRP A 159 -0.49 11.60 -7.34
N LEU A 160 -1.03 10.41 -7.62
CA LEU A 160 -2.19 9.87 -6.89
C LEU A 160 -1.91 9.64 -5.40
N HIS A 161 -0.68 9.29 -5.04
CA HIS A 161 -0.28 9.12 -3.64
C HIS A 161 -0.03 10.46 -2.92
N LEU A 162 0.43 11.49 -3.63
CA LEU A 162 0.69 12.83 -3.08
C LEU A 162 -0.54 13.75 -3.13
N ALA A 163 -1.38 13.60 -4.15
CA ALA A 163 -2.62 14.36 -4.35
C ALA A 163 -3.77 13.57 -3.74
N GLY A 164 -3.91 13.64 -2.43
CA GLY A 164 -5.14 13.24 -1.75
C GLY A 164 -5.72 14.37 -0.94
N PRO A 165 -5.94 15.59 -1.49
CA PRO A 165 -6.64 16.62 -0.74
C PRO A 165 -7.93 16.01 -0.19
N ALA A 166 -8.17 16.18 1.11
CA ALA A 166 -9.35 15.63 1.76
C ALA A 166 -10.59 16.02 0.94
N PRO A 167 -11.49 15.08 0.60
CA PRO A 167 -12.76 15.43 0.00
C PRO A 167 -13.44 16.59 0.73
N GLU A 168 -14.09 17.45 -0.04
CA GLU A 168 -14.61 18.74 0.43
C GLU A 168 -15.49 18.59 1.69
N GLY A 169 -15.22 19.42 2.69
CA GLY A 169 -15.94 19.43 3.96
C GLY A 169 -15.47 18.40 5.00
N GLN A 170 -14.49 17.54 4.70
CA GLN A 170 -14.01 16.55 5.68
C GLN A 170 -13.19 17.14 6.83
N GLU A 171 -12.48 18.24 6.58
CA GLU A 171 -11.73 18.93 7.63
C GLU A 171 -12.66 19.62 8.64
N SER A 172 -13.72 20.28 8.15
CA SER A 172 -14.74 20.87 9.03
C SER A 172 -15.53 19.79 9.77
N PHE A 173 -15.85 18.68 9.10
CA PHE A 173 -16.49 17.53 9.76
C PHE A 173 -15.60 16.94 10.87
N ALA A 174 -14.32 16.65 10.58
CA ALA A 174 -13.37 16.13 11.56
C ALA A 174 -13.21 17.05 12.78
N SER A 175 -13.11 18.36 12.53
CA SER A 175 -13.00 19.38 13.58
C SER A 175 -14.26 19.39 14.45
N CYS A 176 -15.45 19.38 13.84
CA CYS A 176 -16.73 19.30 14.56
C CYS A 176 -16.82 18.04 15.43
N LEU A 177 -16.35 16.87 14.96
CA LEU A 177 -16.32 15.66 15.78
C LEU A 177 -15.50 15.90 17.06
N GLY A 178 -14.36 16.58 16.97
CA GLY A 178 -13.56 16.92 18.15
C GLY A 178 -14.22 17.92 19.09
N GLU A 179 -14.88 18.95 18.54
CA GLU A 179 -15.63 19.96 19.29
C GLU A 179 -16.87 19.39 19.99
N SER A 180 -17.53 18.40 19.38
CA SER A 180 -18.67 17.70 19.97
C SER A 180 -18.32 16.94 21.26
N GLY A 181 -17.02 16.70 21.51
CA GLY A 181 -16.53 15.91 22.63
C GLY A 181 -16.28 14.44 22.29
N ALA A 182 -16.51 14.02 21.04
CA ALA A 182 -16.15 12.67 20.61
C ALA A 182 -14.62 12.44 20.66
N ARG A 183 -14.23 11.19 20.92
CA ARG A 183 -12.83 10.75 20.97
C ARG A 183 -12.65 9.43 20.23
N LEU A 184 -11.63 9.38 19.37
CA LEU A 184 -11.24 8.18 18.63
C LEU A 184 -9.96 7.61 19.25
N TYR A 185 -10.09 6.53 20.02
CA TYR A 185 -8.95 5.81 20.57
C TYR A 185 -8.48 4.75 19.58
N GLY A 186 -7.19 4.73 19.25
CA GLY A 186 -6.65 3.71 18.36
C GLY A 186 -5.13 3.60 18.42
N ALA A 187 -4.58 2.75 17.57
CA ALA A 187 -3.14 2.55 17.46
C ALA A 187 -2.62 2.88 16.06
N TRP A 188 -1.39 3.39 15.96
CA TRP A 188 -0.73 3.68 14.68
C TRP A 188 -0.61 2.45 13.75
N TRP A 189 -0.52 1.24 14.32
CA TRP A 189 -0.43 -0.02 13.57
C TRP A 189 -1.78 -0.69 13.28
N CYS A 190 -2.89 -0.14 13.81
CA CYS A 190 -4.19 -0.79 13.78
C CYS A 190 -4.87 -0.62 12.40
N PRO A 191 -5.20 -1.71 11.68
CA PRO A 191 -5.77 -1.63 10.32
C PRO A 191 -7.12 -0.95 10.28
N HIS A 192 -7.99 -1.28 11.22
CA HIS A 192 -9.31 -0.66 11.34
C HIS A 192 -9.23 0.83 11.71
N CYS A 193 -8.14 1.24 12.37
CA CYS A 193 -7.88 2.63 12.67
C CYS A 193 -7.43 3.39 11.42
N ALA A 194 -6.65 2.72 10.55
CA ALA A 194 -6.31 3.25 9.24
C ALA A 194 -7.55 3.34 8.33
N GLU A 195 -8.43 2.33 8.34
CA GLU A 195 -9.72 2.35 7.63
C GLU A 195 -10.59 3.54 8.07
N GLN A 196 -10.71 3.79 9.38
CA GLN A 196 -11.43 4.95 9.88
C GLN A 196 -10.82 6.28 9.40
N LYS A 197 -9.49 6.39 9.39
CA LYS A 197 -8.77 7.59 8.94
C LYS A 197 -8.86 7.78 7.42
N GLU A 198 -8.94 6.71 6.64
CA GLU A 198 -9.07 6.76 5.18
C GLU A 198 -10.34 7.50 4.74
N LEU A 199 -11.44 7.41 5.51
CA LEU A 199 -12.67 8.17 5.27
C LEU A 199 -12.50 9.69 5.29
N PHE A 200 -11.40 10.19 5.88
CA PHE A 200 -11.10 11.61 6.04
C PHE A 200 -9.92 12.08 5.18
N GLY A 201 -9.23 11.17 4.47
CA GLY A 201 -8.05 11.52 3.67
C GLY A 201 -7.03 12.35 4.47
N ASP A 202 -6.57 13.46 3.89
CA ASP A 202 -5.63 14.36 4.57
C ASP A 202 -6.24 15.05 5.82
N ALA A 203 -7.56 15.17 5.92
CA ALA A 203 -8.25 15.73 7.09
C ALA A 203 -8.25 14.78 8.31
N ALA A 204 -7.73 13.55 8.16
CA ALA A 204 -7.55 12.63 9.27
C ALA A 204 -6.65 13.19 10.38
N SER A 205 -5.77 14.16 10.08
CA SER A 205 -4.97 14.88 11.08
C SER A 205 -5.81 15.74 12.03
N SER A 206 -7.02 16.12 11.62
CA SER A 206 -7.95 16.94 12.39
C SER A 206 -8.94 16.12 13.20
N LEU A 207 -8.91 14.78 13.10
CA LEU A 207 -9.73 13.90 13.91
C LEU A 207 -9.36 14.02 15.41
N PRO A 208 -10.32 13.82 16.32
CA PRO A 208 -10.04 13.74 17.76
C PRO A 208 -9.39 12.39 18.14
N TYR A 209 -8.27 12.07 17.49
CA TYR A 209 -7.54 10.83 17.64
C TYR A 209 -6.65 10.83 18.88
N ILE A 210 -6.74 9.78 19.68
CA ILE A 210 -5.86 9.52 20.81
C ILE A 210 -5.05 8.27 20.48
N GLU A 211 -3.73 8.45 20.40
CA GLU A 211 -2.80 7.33 20.25
C GLU A 211 -2.79 6.49 21.52
N CYS A 212 -2.96 5.18 21.36
CA CYS A 212 -3.01 4.22 22.43
C CYS A 212 -1.81 3.29 22.47
N SER A 213 -0.95 3.25 21.46
CA SER A 213 0.21 2.36 21.43
C SER A 213 1.50 3.12 21.68
N GLU A 214 2.40 2.53 22.47
CA GLU A 214 3.77 3.03 22.57
C GLU A 214 4.49 2.91 21.22
N GLN A 215 5.33 3.89 20.93
CA GLN A 215 6.13 3.88 19.70
C GLN A 215 7.16 2.75 19.78
N GLY A 216 7.17 1.87 18.78
CA GLY A 216 8.10 0.73 18.71
C GLY A 216 7.71 -0.47 19.58
N ASN A 217 6.72 -0.36 20.47
CA ASN A 217 6.17 -1.49 21.22
C ASN A 217 4.63 -1.58 21.04
N PRO A 218 4.15 -2.32 20.03
CA PRO A 218 2.74 -2.42 19.70
C PRO A 218 1.89 -3.15 20.75
N ARG A 219 2.51 -3.92 21.66
CA ARG A 219 1.81 -4.57 22.78
C ARG A 219 1.62 -3.67 24.00
N ALA A 220 2.41 -2.61 24.12
CA ALA A 220 2.29 -1.69 25.24
C ALA A 220 1.26 -0.60 24.93
N GLN A 221 0.18 -0.58 25.71
CA GLN A 221 -0.86 0.45 25.62
C GLN A 221 -0.50 1.65 26.49
N LEU A 222 -0.60 2.88 25.98
CA LEU A 222 -0.37 4.12 26.72
C LEU A 222 -1.37 4.32 27.88
N GLY A 223 -0.92 4.98 28.94
CA GLY A 223 -1.72 5.23 30.16
C GLY A 223 -3.08 5.87 29.87
N VAL A 224 -3.12 6.87 28.99
CA VAL A 224 -4.36 7.55 28.59
C VAL A 224 -5.46 6.60 28.11
N CYS A 225 -5.11 5.49 27.47
CA CYS A 225 -6.07 4.49 26.99
C CYS A 225 -6.36 3.39 28.03
N ARG A 226 -5.36 3.02 28.84
CA ARG A 226 -5.56 2.10 29.98
C ARG A 226 -6.52 2.69 31.00
N ASP A 227 -6.30 3.96 31.36
CA ASP A 227 -7.11 4.69 32.33
C ASP A 227 -8.52 4.95 31.80
N ALA A 228 -8.66 5.11 30.47
CA ALA A 228 -9.96 5.16 29.80
C ALA A 228 -10.59 3.77 29.61
N GLY A 229 -9.92 2.67 29.97
CA GLY A 229 -10.45 1.31 29.86
C GLY A 229 -10.70 0.87 28.42
N ILE A 230 -9.80 1.22 27.49
CA ILE A 230 -9.91 0.83 26.08
C ILE A 230 -9.34 -0.57 25.88
N SER A 231 -10.17 -1.52 25.46
CA SER A 231 -9.78 -2.93 25.27
C SER A 231 -9.55 -3.32 23.81
N ALA A 232 -10.00 -2.51 22.86
CA ALA A 232 -9.90 -2.77 21.43
C ALA A 232 -9.79 -1.47 20.62
N TYR A 233 -9.25 -1.57 19.40
CA TYR A 233 -9.05 -0.43 18.51
C TYR A 233 -9.72 -0.65 17.14
N PRO A 234 -10.24 0.41 16.50
CA PRO A 234 -10.54 1.70 17.12
C PRO A 234 -11.69 1.58 18.11
N THR A 235 -11.74 2.49 19.08
CA THR A 235 -12.91 2.68 19.94
C THR A 235 -13.28 4.16 19.91
N TRP A 236 -14.53 4.44 19.53
CA TRP A 236 -15.13 5.75 19.68
C TRP A 236 -15.78 5.88 21.05
N VAL A 237 -15.49 6.97 21.74
CA VAL A 237 -16.28 7.46 22.88
C VAL A 237 -17.04 8.68 22.38
N LEU A 238 -18.37 8.60 22.40
CA LEU A 238 -19.27 9.60 21.83
C LEU A 238 -19.64 10.67 22.89
N PRO A 239 -20.24 11.81 22.49
CA PRO A 239 -20.58 12.90 23.41
C PRO A 239 -21.51 12.52 24.56
N ASP A 240 -22.39 11.52 24.33
CA ASP A 240 -23.28 10.96 25.34
C ASP A 240 -22.59 9.97 26.32
N GLY A 241 -21.28 9.75 26.15
CA GLY A 241 -20.48 8.81 26.91
C GLY A 241 -20.57 7.36 26.43
N SER A 242 -21.42 7.06 25.44
CA SER A 242 -21.52 5.72 24.87
C SER A 242 -20.24 5.35 24.10
N ARG A 243 -19.95 4.05 24.03
CA ARG A 243 -18.76 3.51 23.37
C ARG A 243 -19.13 2.65 22.18
N ARG A 244 -18.41 2.83 21.08
CA ARG A 244 -18.57 2.04 19.85
C ARG A 244 -17.20 1.53 19.40
N THR A 245 -17.03 0.22 19.38
CA THR A 245 -15.80 -0.43 18.91
C THR A 245 -15.88 -0.68 17.40
N GLY A 246 -14.78 -0.43 16.69
CA GLY A 246 -14.67 -0.60 15.24
C GLY A 246 -14.86 0.71 14.47
N PRO A 247 -14.58 0.69 13.14
CA PRO A 247 -14.80 1.83 12.27
C PRO A 247 -16.28 2.22 12.22
N LEU A 248 -16.56 3.52 12.18
CA LEU A 248 -17.89 4.10 11.99
C LEU A 248 -17.92 4.89 10.68
N SER A 249 -19.03 4.77 9.96
CA SER A 249 -19.29 5.55 8.75
C SER A 249 -19.52 7.03 9.06
N LEU A 250 -19.33 7.91 8.06
CA LEU A 250 -19.58 9.35 8.24
C LEU A 250 -21.03 9.65 8.70
N PRO A 251 -22.09 8.97 8.19
CA PRO A 251 -23.45 9.16 8.70
C PRO A 251 -23.66 8.72 10.15
N GLU A 252 -23.02 7.63 10.59
CA GLU A 252 -23.10 7.21 11.99
C GLU A 252 -22.44 8.24 12.92
N LEU A 253 -21.29 8.77 12.51
CA LEU A 253 -20.59 9.82 13.25
C LEU A 253 -21.41 11.10 13.31
N ALA A 254 -21.99 11.52 12.18
CA ALA A 254 -22.87 12.69 12.10
C ALA A 254 -24.09 12.54 13.03
N ALA A 255 -24.76 11.38 12.98
CA ALA A 255 -25.92 11.10 13.83
C ALA A 255 -25.58 11.10 15.32
N ALA A 256 -24.40 10.61 15.70
CA ALA A 256 -23.97 10.54 17.09
C ALA A 256 -23.45 11.88 17.66
N THR A 257 -23.01 12.80 16.81
CA THR A 257 -22.35 14.06 17.24
C THR A 257 -23.15 15.32 16.90
N GLY A 258 -24.17 15.21 16.05
CA GLY A 258 -24.91 16.35 15.51
C GLY A 258 -24.16 17.14 14.43
N CYS A 259 -22.96 16.68 14.04
CA CYS A 259 -22.17 17.31 12.98
C CYS A 259 -22.81 17.10 11.60
N SER A 260 -22.80 18.13 10.76
CA SER A 260 -23.28 18.04 9.37
C SER A 260 -22.37 17.17 8.53
N LEU A 261 -22.95 16.37 7.63
CA LEU A 261 -22.17 15.54 6.72
C LEU A 261 -21.29 16.39 5.79
N PRO A 262 -20.06 15.93 5.47
CA PRO A 262 -19.22 16.62 4.50
C PRO A 262 -19.90 16.64 3.12
N GLY A 263 -19.83 17.78 2.43
CA GLY A 263 -20.39 17.99 1.09
C GLY A 263 -21.90 18.33 1.02
N THR A 264 -22.57 18.58 2.15
CA THR A 264 -24.00 18.99 2.18
C THR A 264 -24.21 20.50 2.42
N SER A 265 -23.29 21.34 1.98
CA SER A 265 -23.43 22.81 2.02
C SER A 265 -24.30 23.35 0.91
#